data_AF-A0A2P7AKJ6-F1
#
_entry.id   AF-A0A2P7AKJ6-F1
#
_cell.length_a   1.000
_cell.length_b   1.000
_cell.length_c   1.000
_cell.angle_alpha   90.00
_cell.angle_beta   90.00
_cell.angle_gamma   90.00
#
_symmetry.space_group_name_H-M   'P 1'
#
loop_
_entity.id
_entity.type
_entity.pdbx_description
1 polymer ?
#
loop_
_entity_poly.entity_id
_entity_poly.type
_entity_poly.pdbx_seq_one_letter_code
_entity_poly.pdbx_strand_id
1 'polypeptide(L)'
;SGLTDTATGDPVLLFVEGGNVVGRAGSAAGPIVFTVSVSAAGLVSLDQARAIVHADATDPDDSTTLAAADLITLTATITDNDGDEASATHDIGQSLNFEDDGPTITADGVVPELTVDETDLTTDASADFSTAFTSDAGADGDAITYALGISQVTNDSGLTDTATGDPVLLFVEGGNVVGRAGSAAGPIVFTVSVSAAGLVSLDQARAIVHADATDPDDSTTLAAA
;
A
#
# COMPACT_ATOMS: atom_id res chain seq x y z
N SER A 1 13.09 17.35 18.22
CA SER A 1 11.80 16.92 18.77
C SER A 1 11.82 15.50 19.30
N GLY A 2 12.72 14.64 18.79
CA GLY A 2 12.64 13.18 19.01
C GLY A 2 11.78 12.46 17.98
N LEU A 3 11.20 13.21 17.04
CA LEU A 3 10.46 12.71 15.89
C LEU A 3 11.39 12.58 14.68
N THR A 4 11.00 11.74 13.73
CA THR A 4 11.70 11.52 12.45
C THR A 4 10.72 11.76 11.31
N ASP A 5 11.14 12.47 10.28
CA ASP A 5 10.34 12.67 9.06
C ASP A 5 10.32 11.39 8.22
N THR A 6 9.15 10.88 7.88
CA THR A 6 9.03 9.59 7.16
C THR A 6 9.66 9.64 5.78
N ALA A 7 9.48 10.76 5.07
CA ALA A 7 9.91 10.88 3.68
C ALA A 7 11.44 11.04 3.50
N THR A 8 12.16 11.68 4.42
CA THR A 8 13.64 11.77 4.33
C THR A 8 14.39 10.85 5.29
N GLY A 9 13.73 10.35 6.35
CA GLY A 9 14.39 9.64 7.45
C GLY A 9 15.24 10.55 8.34
N ASP A 10 15.20 11.88 8.14
CA ASP A 10 15.97 12.82 8.95
C ASP A 10 15.26 13.13 10.28
N PRO A 11 16.02 13.45 11.35
CA PRO A 11 15.42 13.92 12.59
C PRO A 11 14.69 15.24 12.40
N VAL A 12 13.57 15.41 13.09
CA VAL A 12 12.83 16.68 13.10
C VAL A 12 13.42 17.61 14.17
N LEU A 13 13.95 18.74 13.73
CA LEU A 13 14.55 19.78 14.55
C LEU A 13 13.58 20.94 14.74
N LEU A 14 13.58 21.57 15.92
CA LEU A 14 12.66 22.67 16.25
C LEU A 14 13.33 24.02 16.03
N PHE A 15 12.63 24.93 15.38
CA PHE A 15 13.05 26.31 15.12
C PHE A 15 11.94 27.28 15.53
N VAL A 16 12.32 28.52 15.85
CA VAL A 16 11.36 29.60 16.06
C VAL A 16 11.40 30.52 14.84
N GLU A 17 10.28 30.64 14.14
CA GLU A 17 10.16 31.40 12.89
C GLU A 17 8.91 32.28 12.94
N GLY A 18 9.09 33.60 12.88
CA GLY A 18 7.96 34.54 12.89
C GLY A 18 7.07 34.47 14.15
N GLY A 19 7.59 33.96 15.27
CA GLY A 19 6.83 33.75 16.51
C GLY A 19 6.15 32.38 16.64
N ASN A 20 6.24 31.53 15.60
CA ASN A 20 5.76 30.15 15.63
C ASN A 20 6.91 29.18 15.92
N VAL A 21 6.60 27.99 16.43
CA VAL A 21 7.54 26.88 16.48
C VAL A 21 7.36 26.04 15.22
N VAL A 22 8.44 25.82 14.48
CA VAL A 22 8.44 25.05 13.23
C VAL A 22 9.35 23.84 13.39
N GLY A 23 8.80 22.65 13.17
CA GLY A 23 9.57 21.41 13.05
C GLY A 23 10.07 21.26 11.62
N ARG A 24 11.39 21.14 11.40
CA ARG A 24 11.99 20.91 10.07
C ARG A 24 12.85 19.65 10.04
N ALA A 25 12.84 18.95 8.91
CA ALA A 25 13.63 17.74 8.72
C ALA A 25 15.13 18.09 8.53
N GLY A 26 15.99 17.54 9.39
CA GLY A 26 17.45 17.54 9.27
C GLY A 26 18.17 18.89 9.51
N SER A 27 17.61 20.02 9.06
CA SER A 27 18.24 21.34 9.19
C SER A 27 17.24 22.50 9.14
N ALA A 28 17.70 23.72 9.44
CA ALA A 28 16.90 24.94 9.33
C ALA A 28 16.45 25.27 7.90
N ALA A 29 17.16 24.75 6.88
CA ALA A 29 16.78 24.87 5.48
C ALA A 29 15.98 23.66 4.98
N GLY A 30 15.77 22.66 5.85
CA GLY A 30 15.00 21.46 5.54
C GLY A 30 13.50 21.75 5.39
N PRO A 31 12.75 20.82 4.80
CA PRO A 31 11.31 20.95 4.65
C PRO A 31 10.61 21.02 6.00
N ILE A 32 9.48 21.74 6.04
CA ILE A 32 8.63 21.85 7.23
C ILE A 32 7.86 20.54 7.40
N VAL A 33 7.91 19.98 8.60
CA VAL A 33 7.17 18.78 9.02
C VAL A 33 5.91 19.15 9.77
N PHE A 34 6.00 20.13 10.68
CA PHE A 34 4.82 20.68 11.36
C PHE A 34 5.07 22.13 11.80
N THR A 35 4.00 22.86 12.07
CA THR A 35 4.02 24.20 12.66
C THR A 35 3.10 24.27 13.86
N VAL A 36 3.59 24.85 14.96
CA VAL A 36 2.80 25.21 16.14
C VAL A 36 2.72 26.72 16.22
N SER A 37 1.50 27.26 16.22
CA SER A 37 1.24 28.69 16.31
C SER A 37 0.27 28.99 17.46
N VAL A 38 0.30 30.23 17.94
CA VAL A 38 -0.65 30.72 18.95
C VAL A 38 -1.20 32.07 18.53
N SER A 39 -2.52 32.20 18.58
CA SER A 39 -3.19 33.48 18.31
C SER A 39 -3.11 34.44 19.49
N ALA A 40 -3.42 35.72 19.26
CA ALA A 40 -3.54 36.72 20.34
C ALA A 40 -4.61 36.37 21.39
N ALA A 41 -5.56 35.49 21.07
CA ALA A 41 -6.57 34.98 22.00
C ALA A 41 -6.09 33.74 22.80
N GLY A 42 -4.86 33.29 22.60
CA GLY A 42 -4.30 32.10 23.25
C GLY A 42 -4.69 30.77 22.59
N LEU A 43 -5.38 30.78 21.44
CA LEU A 43 -5.66 29.55 20.69
C LEU A 43 -4.38 29.00 20.07
N VAL A 44 -3.99 27.80 20.47
CA VAL A 44 -2.86 27.04 19.90
C VAL A 44 -3.35 26.18 18.73
N SER A 45 -2.61 26.18 17.64
CA SER A 45 -2.86 25.34 16.47
C SER A 45 -1.61 24.53 16.14
N LEU A 46 -1.80 23.23 15.92
CA LEU A 46 -0.82 22.31 15.35
C LEU A 46 -1.23 22.02 13.91
N ASP A 47 -0.30 22.22 12.98
CA ASP A 47 -0.47 21.93 11.56
C ASP A 47 0.64 20.97 11.13
N GLN A 48 0.29 19.75 10.74
CA GLN A 48 1.23 18.75 10.24
C GLN A 48 1.26 18.78 8.72
N ALA A 49 2.43 19.04 8.16
CA ALA A 49 2.66 19.15 6.73
C ALA A 49 3.25 17.87 6.12
N ARG A 50 3.88 17.00 6.93
CA ARG A 50 4.54 15.76 6.48
C ARG A 50 4.33 14.64 7.50
N ALA A 51 4.31 13.40 7.00
CA ALA A 51 4.25 12.20 7.83
C ALA A 51 5.48 12.08 8.74
N ILE A 52 5.25 11.53 9.93
CA ILE A 52 6.25 11.27 10.96
C ILE A 52 6.33 9.76 11.16
N VAL A 53 7.50 9.24 11.54
CA VAL A 53 7.68 7.81 11.80
C VAL A 53 7.05 7.44 13.14
N HIS A 54 6.21 6.41 13.12
CA HIS A 54 5.59 5.78 14.29
C HIS A 54 6.28 4.47 14.68
N ALA A 55 6.04 4.01 15.91
CA ALA A 55 6.80 2.91 16.50
C ALA A 55 6.13 1.55 16.25
N ASP A 56 4.80 1.50 16.30
CA ASP A 56 4.04 0.28 16.09
C ASP A 56 3.49 0.21 14.66
N ALA A 57 4.20 -0.47 13.78
CA ALA A 57 3.78 -0.67 12.38
C ALA A 57 2.53 -1.56 12.22
N THR A 58 1.90 -2.02 13.31
CA THR A 58 0.69 -2.84 13.29
C THR A 58 -0.54 -2.12 13.83
N ASP A 59 -0.37 -0.93 14.42
CA ASP A 59 -1.46 -0.07 14.86
C ASP A 59 -1.68 1.05 13.82
N PRO A 60 -2.76 0.99 13.02
CA PRO A 60 -3.00 1.97 11.97
C PRO A 60 -3.43 3.35 12.50
N ASP A 61 -3.49 3.56 13.82
CA ASP A 61 -3.80 4.81 14.52
C ASP A 61 -2.79 5.01 15.68
N ASP A 62 -1.51 4.62 15.48
CA ASP A 62 -0.44 4.79 16.48
C ASP A 62 -0.21 6.28 16.78
N SER A 63 0.04 6.61 18.04
CA SER A 63 0.18 7.99 18.51
C SER A 63 1.60 8.27 18.96
N THR A 64 2.19 9.38 18.47
CA THR A 64 3.50 9.84 18.95
C THR A 64 3.49 11.33 19.32
N THR A 65 4.39 11.73 20.21
CA THR A 65 4.54 13.11 20.69
C THR A 65 6.01 13.50 20.84
N LEU A 66 6.29 14.74 21.22
CA LEU A 66 7.64 15.23 21.44
C LEU A 66 8.33 14.42 22.57
N ALA A 67 9.56 13.98 22.34
CA ALA A 67 10.25 13.04 23.22
C ALA A 67 10.72 13.63 24.56
N ALA A 68 10.64 14.95 24.75
CA ALA A 68 11.03 15.61 25.99
C ALA A 68 10.04 16.70 26.37
N ALA A 69 9.87 16.86 27.68
CA ALA A 69 9.10 17.95 28.27
C ALA A 69 9.73 19.31 27.95
N ASP A 70 8.91 20.36 28.03
CA ASP A 70 9.30 21.77 27.88
C ASP A 70 9.96 22.13 26.54
N LEU A 71 9.91 21.25 25.53
CA LEU A 71 10.41 21.55 24.18
C LEU A 71 9.56 22.63 23.49
N ILE A 72 8.26 22.66 23.77
CA ILE A 72 7.35 23.72 23.35
C ILE A 72 6.56 24.15 24.57
N THR A 73 6.73 25.40 24.98
CA THR A 73 6.04 25.98 26.13
C THR A 73 5.16 27.14 25.69
N LEU A 74 4.06 27.34 26.40
CA LEU A 74 3.19 28.50 26.26
C LEU A 74 3.38 29.40 27.48
N THR A 75 3.75 30.66 27.23
CA THR A 75 3.88 31.68 28.28
C THR A 75 2.80 32.72 28.12
N ALA A 76 2.03 32.96 29.17
CA ALA A 76 1.09 34.06 29.27
C ALA A 76 1.69 35.16 30.14
N THR A 77 1.65 36.41 29.66
CA THR A 77 2.09 37.59 30.40
C THR A 77 0.91 38.55 30.53
N ILE A 78 0.69 39.06 31.75
CA ILE A 78 -0.23 40.16 32.03
C ILE A 78 0.59 41.40 32.38
N THR A 79 0.20 42.53 31.81
CA THR A 79 0.77 43.86 32.10
C THR A 79 -0.37 44.73 32.60
N ASP A 80 -0.20 45.40 33.75
CA ASP A 80 -1.19 46.35 34.24
C ASP A 80 -1.01 47.75 33.61
N ASN A 81 -1.79 48.73 34.10
CA ASN A 81 -1.92 50.01 33.43
C ASN A 81 -0.74 50.97 33.69
N ASP A 82 0.05 50.74 34.73
CA ASP A 82 1.29 51.46 35.02
C ASP A 82 2.55 50.69 34.63
N GLY A 83 2.40 49.45 34.16
CA GLY A 83 3.42 48.71 33.41
C GLY A 83 4.10 47.60 34.21
N ASP A 84 3.53 47.19 35.34
CA ASP A 84 3.99 46.01 36.07
C ASP A 84 3.58 44.75 35.28
N GLU A 85 4.52 43.80 35.15
CA GLU A 85 4.31 42.55 34.43
C GLU A 85 4.35 41.33 35.36
N ALA A 86 3.50 40.35 35.07
CA ALA A 86 3.58 39.01 35.64
C ALA A 86 3.39 37.95 34.54
N SER A 87 4.16 36.86 34.60
CA SER A 87 4.09 35.78 33.61
C SER A 87 3.98 34.40 34.24
N ALA A 88 3.33 33.48 33.52
CA ALA A 88 3.30 32.06 33.85
C ALA A 88 3.52 31.22 32.59
N THR A 89 4.24 30.10 32.73
CA THR A 89 4.63 29.22 31.62
C THR A 89 4.17 27.79 31.88
N HIS A 90 3.68 27.13 30.84
CA HIS A 90 3.32 25.70 30.84
C HIS A 90 3.93 24.97 29.65
N ASP A 91 4.35 23.72 29.88
CA ASP A 91 4.64 22.78 28.81
C ASP A 91 3.35 22.48 28.03
N ILE A 92 3.39 22.63 26.72
CA ILE A 92 2.32 22.22 25.82
C ILE A 92 2.79 21.15 24.84
N GLY A 93 4.10 20.88 24.77
CA GLY A 93 4.69 19.98 23.78
C GLY A 93 4.17 18.56 23.88
N GLN A 94 3.98 18.06 25.11
CA GLN A 94 3.41 16.74 25.37
C GLN A 94 1.89 16.65 25.18
N SER A 95 1.23 17.77 24.86
CA SER A 95 -0.19 17.78 24.46
C SER A 95 -0.37 17.82 22.93
N LEU A 96 0.74 17.78 22.18
CA LEU A 96 0.74 17.75 20.72
C LEU A 96 1.01 16.31 20.28
N ASN A 97 -0.03 15.62 19.80
CA ASN A 97 0.07 14.26 19.31
C ASN A 97 -0.02 14.24 17.78
N PHE A 98 0.71 13.29 17.19
CA PHE A 98 0.71 12.99 15.77
C PHE A 98 0.24 11.56 15.62
N GLU A 99 -0.94 11.38 15.05
CA GLU A 99 -1.51 10.06 14.79
C GLU A 99 -1.00 9.51 13.46
N ASP A 100 -0.87 8.19 13.38
CA ASP A 100 -0.55 7.47 12.15
C ASP A 100 -1.83 7.18 11.36
N ASP A 101 -1.70 7.11 10.05
CA ASP A 101 -2.76 6.59 9.17
C ASP A 101 -2.22 5.31 8.53
N GLY A 102 -2.69 4.15 8.98
CA GLY A 102 -2.23 2.87 8.43
C GLY A 102 -2.87 2.50 7.07
N PRO A 103 -2.26 1.57 6.32
CA PRO A 103 -2.74 1.21 5.00
C PRO A 103 -4.04 0.40 5.06
N THR A 104 -4.91 0.58 4.06
CA THR A 104 -6.13 -0.21 3.87
C THR A 104 -6.21 -0.74 2.43
N ILE A 105 -6.80 -1.93 2.25
CA ILE A 105 -7.07 -2.49 0.92
C ILE A 105 -8.34 -3.34 0.91
N THR A 106 -9.15 -3.18 -0.12
CA THR A 106 -10.36 -3.98 -0.39
C THR A 106 -10.33 -4.55 -1.80
N ALA A 107 -10.98 -5.69 -1.99
CA ALA A 107 -11.18 -6.34 -3.29
C ALA A 107 -12.64 -6.22 -3.70
N ASP A 108 -13.09 -4.98 -3.91
CA ASP A 108 -14.48 -4.61 -4.20
C ASP A 108 -14.73 -4.22 -5.66
N GLY A 109 -13.66 -4.18 -6.47
CA GLY A 109 -13.73 -3.90 -7.90
C GLY A 109 -14.23 -5.09 -8.73
N VAL A 110 -14.39 -4.86 -10.02
CA VAL A 110 -14.79 -5.90 -10.98
C VAL A 110 -13.56 -6.66 -11.44
N VAL A 111 -13.63 -7.99 -11.40
CA VAL A 111 -12.59 -8.86 -11.92
C VAL A 111 -12.77 -9.02 -13.44
N PRO A 112 -11.79 -8.64 -14.27
CA PRO A 112 -11.84 -8.86 -15.70
C PRO A 112 -11.82 -10.35 -16.07
N GLU A 113 -12.37 -10.69 -17.22
CA GLU A 113 -12.23 -12.02 -17.81
C GLU A 113 -11.08 -12.04 -18.83
N LEU A 114 -10.33 -13.14 -18.88
CA LEU A 114 -9.30 -13.41 -19.88
C LEU A 114 -9.74 -14.61 -20.69
N THR A 115 -9.83 -14.45 -22.01
CA THR A 115 -10.26 -15.50 -22.94
C THR A 115 -9.24 -15.66 -24.05
N VAL A 116 -8.78 -16.89 -24.23
CA VAL A 116 -7.86 -17.34 -25.28
C VAL A 116 -8.57 -18.36 -26.16
N ASP A 117 -8.06 -18.61 -27.35
CA ASP A 117 -8.66 -19.52 -28.33
C ASP A 117 -7.56 -20.39 -28.95
N GLU A 118 -7.72 -21.72 -28.89
CA GLU A 118 -6.76 -22.67 -29.43
C GLU A 118 -6.59 -22.60 -30.95
N THR A 119 -7.50 -21.93 -31.65
CA THR A 119 -7.36 -21.60 -33.08
C THR A 119 -6.09 -20.79 -33.34
N ASP A 120 -5.67 -19.96 -32.38
CA ASP A 120 -4.43 -19.19 -32.43
C ASP A 120 -3.70 -19.14 -31.06
N LEU A 121 -2.82 -20.10 -30.85
CA LEU A 121 -1.93 -20.17 -29.68
C LEU A 121 -0.80 -19.10 -29.66
N THR A 122 -0.83 -18.12 -30.57
CA THR A 122 0.13 -17.01 -30.57
C THR A 122 -0.46 -15.71 -30.01
N THR A 123 -1.75 -15.71 -29.69
CA THR A 123 -2.47 -14.57 -29.16
C THR A 123 -2.77 -14.75 -27.67
N ASP A 124 -2.12 -13.93 -26.85
CA ASP A 124 -2.39 -13.86 -25.40
C ASP A 124 -3.62 -12.99 -25.09
N ALA A 125 -4.28 -13.29 -23.99
CA ALA A 125 -5.28 -12.42 -23.39
C ALA A 125 -4.66 -11.60 -22.26
N SER A 126 -4.95 -10.30 -22.17
CA SER A 126 -4.48 -9.47 -21.06
C SER A 126 -5.54 -8.46 -20.62
N ALA A 127 -5.62 -8.22 -19.32
CA ALA A 127 -6.51 -7.23 -18.73
C ALA A 127 -5.91 -6.64 -17.45
N ASP A 128 -6.34 -5.42 -17.13
CA ASP A 128 -5.88 -4.70 -15.95
C ASP A 128 -6.70 -5.09 -14.71
N PHE A 129 -6.08 -5.84 -13.80
CA PHE A 129 -6.67 -6.25 -12.53
C PHE A 129 -6.38 -5.26 -11.40
N SER A 130 -5.60 -4.19 -11.63
CA SER A 130 -5.34 -3.18 -10.60
C SER A 130 -6.64 -2.54 -10.10
N THR A 131 -7.61 -2.38 -11.00
CA THR A 131 -8.94 -1.82 -10.71
C THR A 131 -9.86 -2.77 -9.92
N ALA A 132 -9.46 -4.03 -9.72
CA ALA A 132 -10.18 -4.95 -8.84
C ALA A 132 -9.96 -4.63 -7.35
N PHE A 133 -8.97 -3.79 -7.04
CA PHE A 133 -8.58 -3.43 -5.69
C PHE A 133 -8.75 -1.92 -5.46
N THR A 134 -9.25 -1.56 -4.29
CA THR A 134 -9.22 -0.19 -3.77
C THR A 134 -8.25 -0.17 -2.60
N SER A 135 -7.20 0.64 -2.69
CA SER A 135 -6.18 0.74 -1.63
C SER A 135 -5.98 2.18 -1.20
N ASP A 136 -5.72 2.38 0.08
CA ASP A 136 -5.23 3.63 0.66
C ASP A 136 -3.94 3.33 1.41
N ALA A 137 -2.91 4.13 1.10
CA ALA A 137 -1.59 4.02 1.67
C ALA A 137 -1.51 4.57 3.10
N GLY A 138 -2.41 5.50 3.45
CA GLY A 138 -2.14 6.46 4.50
C GLY A 138 -1.26 7.62 4.03
N ALA A 139 -0.85 8.47 4.97
CA ALA A 139 -0.19 9.75 4.68
C ALA A 139 1.31 9.63 4.37
N ASP A 140 1.96 8.49 4.67
CA ASP A 140 3.37 8.24 4.41
C ASP A 140 3.66 7.66 3.01
N GLY A 141 2.61 7.19 2.32
CA GLY A 141 2.64 6.74 0.92
C GLY A 141 2.95 5.25 0.76
N ASP A 142 2.63 4.67 -0.40
CA ASP A 142 2.68 3.22 -0.61
C ASP A 142 3.19 2.79 -2.00
N ALA A 143 3.43 1.49 -2.12
CA ALA A 143 3.45 0.72 -3.35
C ALA A 143 2.64 -0.58 -3.18
N ILE A 144 1.48 -0.67 -3.85
CA ILE A 144 0.77 -1.94 -4.00
C ILE A 144 1.64 -2.95 -4.77
N THR A 145 1.62 -4.21 -4.33
CA THR A 145 2.29 -5.31 -5.02
C THR A 145 1.29 -6.40 -5.38
N TYR A 146 1.46 -6.97 -6.57
CA TYR A 146 0.62 -8.04 -7.08
C TYR A 146 1.39 -9.34 -7.15
N ALA A 147 0.74 -10.43 -6.75
CA ALA A 147 1.30 -11.77 -6.82
C ALA A 147 0.20 -12.77 -7.19
N LEU A 148 0.55 -13.77 -7.98
CA LEU A 148 -0.33 -14.90 -8.28
C LEU A 148 -0.06 -16.05 -7.32
N GLY A 149 -1.09 -16.84 -7.05
CA GLY A 149 -1.01 -18.03 -6.21
C GLY A 149 -2.02 -19.09 -6.64
N ILE A 150 -1.88 -20.29 -6.10
CA ILE A 150 -2.79 -21.43 -6.34
C ILE A 150 -3.27 -21.99 -5.00
N SER A 151 -4.44 -22.62 -4.99
CA SER A 151 -4.89 -23.38 -3.83
C SER A 151 -3.93 -24.55 -3.56
N GLN A 152 -3.46 -24.68 -2.31
CA GLN A 152 -2.55 -25.76 -1.94
C GLN A 152 -3.26 -27.08 -1.59
N VAL A 153 -4.60 -27.12 -1.67
CA VAL A 153 -5.38 -28.32 -1.36
C VAL A 153 -5.31 -29.33 -2.51
N THR A 154 -5.43 -28.85 -3.76
CA THR A 154 -5.19 -29.62 -4.97
C THR A 154 -4.55 -28.72 -6.01
N ASN A 155 -3.50 -29.19 -6.66
CA ASN A 155 -2.94 -28.48 -7.81
C ASN A 155 -3.59 -28.91 -9.13
N ASP A 156 -4.75 -29.54 -9.10
CA ASP A 156 -5.49 -29.90 -10.32
C ASP A 156 -6.26 -28.67 -10.82
N SER A 157 -6.11 -28.35 -12.10
CA SER A 157 -6.84 -27.25 -12.76
C SER A 157 -8.26 -27.64 -13.20
N GLY A 158 -8.55 -28.95 -13.25
CA GLY A 158 -9.75 -29.50 -13.87
C GLY A 158 -9.68 -29.61 -15.39
N LEU A 159 -8.61 -29.10 -16.02
CA LEU A 159 -8.39 -29.19 -17.47
C LEU A 159 -7.62 -30.45 -17.83
N THR A 160 -7.78 -30.91 -19.08
CA THR A 160 -7.01 -32.03 -19.66
C THR A 160 -6.30 -31.55 -20.91
N ASP A 161 -5.01 -31.87 -21.06
CA ASP A 161 -4.25 -31.55 -22.27
C ASP A 161 -4.69 -32.44 -23.43
N THR A 162 -5.10 -31.86 -24.56
CA THR A 162 -5.61 -32.63 -25.70
C THR A 162 -4.55 -33.55 -26.31
N ALA A 163 -3.29 -33.14 -26.29
CA ALA A 163 -2.21 -33.85 -26.97
C ALA A 163 -1.66 -35.04 -26.17
N THR A 164 -1.57 -34.96 -24.84
CA THR A 164 -1.14 -36.11 -24.00
C THR A 164 -2.29 -36.89 -23.38
N GLY A 165 -3.46 -36.26 -23.21
CA GLY A 165 -4.59 -36.83 -22.46
C GLY A 165 -4.39 -36.79 -20.94
N ASP A 166 -3.34 -36.13 -20.45
CA ASP A 166 -3.05 -36.00 -19.03
C ASP A 166 -3.79 -34.81 -18.40
N PRO A 167 -4.10 -34.86 -17.09
CA PRO A 167 -4.63 -33.70 -16.37
C PRO A 167 -3.62 -32.55 -16.38
N VAL A 168 -4.12 -31.31 -16.44
CA VAL A 168 -3.29 -30.11 -16.33
C VAL A 168 -3.19 -29.73 -14.87
N LEU A 169 -1.97 -29.75 -14.34
CA LEU A 169 -1.67 -29.42 -12.95
C LEU A 169 -1.05 -28.01 -12.87
N LEU A 170 -1.42 -27.25 -11.85
CA LEU A 170 -0.96 -25.89 -11.60
C LEU A 170 0.31 -25.86 -10.76
N PHE A 171 1.25 -24.98 -11.12
CA PHE A 171 2.49 -24.75 -10.39
C PHE A 171 2.75 -23.25 -10.30
N VAL A 172 3.41 -22.80 -9.22
CA VAL A 172 3.93 -21.43 -9.14
C VAL A 172 5.42 -21.45 -9.50
N GLU A 173 5.77 -20.80 -10.61
CA GLU A 173 7.13 -20.79 -11.16
C GLU A 173 7.55 -19.34 -11.44
N GLY A 174 8.55 -18.85 -10.70
CA GLY A 174 9.07 -17.49 -10.91
C GLY A 174 8.04 -16.36 -10.70
N GLY A 175 6.99 -16.60 -9.90
CA GLY A 175 5.89 -15.65 -9.65
C GLY A 175 4.69 -15.80 -10.59
N ASN A 176 4.80 -16.65 -11.61
CA ASN A 176 3.71 -16.98 -12.53
C ASN A 176 3.00 -18.26 -12.10
N VAL A 177 1.75 -18.43 -12.53
CA VAL A 177 1.03 -19.71 -12.44
C VAL A 177 1.17 -20.43 -13.77
N VAL A 178 1.74 -21.63 -13.76
CA VAL A 178 2.00 -22.44 -14.95
C VAL A 178 1.17 -23.72 -14.87
N GLY A 179 0.31 -23.95 -15.86
CA GLY A 179 -0.38 -25.22 -16.06
C GLY A 179 0.51 -26.19 -16.83
N ARG A 180 0.79 -27.39 -16.29
CA ARG A 180 1.59 -28.43 -16.96
C ARG A 180 0.83 -29.76 -17.06
N ALA A 181 1.02 -30.47 -18.16
CA ALA A 181 0.38 -31.77 -18.37
C ALA A 181 1.03 -32.87 -17.50
N GLY A 182 0.23 -33.51 -16.63
CA GLY A 182 0.54 -34.70 -15.86
C GLY A 182 1.51 -34.54 -14.68
N SER A 183 2.53 -33.69 -14.79
CA SER A 183 3.54 -33.51 -13.74
C SER A 183 4.27 -32.16 -13.84
N ALA A 184 5.06 -31.83 -12.81
CA ALA A 184 5.93 -30.65 -12.81
C ALA A 184 7.00 -30.66 -13.92
N ALA A 185 7.36 -31.83 -14.45
CA ALA A 185 8.27 -31.96 -15.59
C ALA A 185 7.52 -32.02 -16.93
N GLY A 186 6.19 -31.95 -16.90
CA GLY A 186 5.33 -31.99 -18.06
C GLY A 186 5.45 -30.73 -18.93
N PRO A 187 5.05 -30.81 -20.20
CA PRO A 187 4.95 -29.65 -21.08
C PRO A 187 3.97 -28.61 -20.52
N ILE A 188 4.27 -27.32 -20.76
CA ILE A 188 3.44 -26.19 -20.39
C ILE A 188 2.21 -26.16 -21.29
N VAL A 189 1.03 -26.01 -20.70
CA VAL A 189 -0.26 -25.87 -21.38
C VAL A 189 -0.69 -24.42 -21.42
N PHE A 190 -0.52 -23.70 -20.31
CA PHE A 190 -0.74 -22.25 -20.25
C PHE A 190 0.13 -21.61 -19.16
N THR A 191 0.29 -20.29 -19.24
CA THR A 191 0.96 -19.46 -18.23
C THR A 191 0.08 -18.26 -17.90
N VAL A 192 -0.13 -18.01 -16.61
CA VAL A 192 -0.70 -16.76 -16.09
C VAL A 192 0.40 -15.97 -15.43
N SER A 193 0.55 -14.70 -15.82
CA SER A 193 1.55 -13.78 -15.28
C SER A 193 0.91 -12.48 -14.83
N VAL A 194 1.54 -11.79 -13.88
CA VAL A 194 1.11 -10.45 -13.42
C VAL A 194 2.28 -9.50 -13.43
N SER A 195 2.07 -8.29 -13.96
CA SER A 195 3.06 -7.22 -13.93
C SER A 195 3.00 -6.41 -12.64
N ALA A 196 4.01 -5.56 -12.41
CA ALA A 196 4.01 -4.61 -11.29
C ALA A 196 2.85 -3.60 -11.35
N ALA A 197 2.23 -3.40 -12.51
CA ALA A 197 1.09 -2.51 -12.69
C ALA A 197 -0.27 -3.21 -12.53
N GLY A 198 -0.30 -4.51 -12.18
CA GLY A 198 -1.55 -5.27 -12.05
C GLY A 198 -2.14 -5.75 -13.38
N LEU A 199 -1.44 -5.57 -14.52
CA LEU A 199 -1.79 -6.21 -15.78
C LEU A 199 -1.54 -7.73 -15.66
N VAL A 200 -2.61 -8.51 -15.81
CA VAL A 200 -2.55 -9.98 -15.84
C VAL A 200 -2.62 -10.44 -17.30
N SER A 201 -1.75 -11.38 -17.68
CA SER A 201 -1.77 -12.03 -18.98
C SER A 201 -1.99 -13.54 -18.85
N LEU A 202 -2.82 -14.10 -19.73
CA LEU A 202 -3.02 -15.53 -19.96
C LEU A 202 -2.48 -15.87 -21.35
N ASP A 203 -1.42 -16.68 -21.37
CA ASP A 203 -0.82 -17.26 -22.56
C ASP A 203 -1.18 -18.75 -22.60
N GLN A 204 -1.84 -19.19 -23.67
CA GLN A 204 -2.10 -20.60 -23.90
C GLN A 204 -1.12 -21.18 -24.92
N ALA A 205 -0.33 -22.14 -24.48
CA ALA A 205 0.69 -22.80 -25.29
C ALA A 205 0.19 -24.10 -25.94
N ARG A 206 -0.85 -24.74 -25.38
CA ARG A 206 -1.36 -26.04 -25.88
C ARG A 206 -2.87 -26.13 -25.71
N ALA A 207 -3.49 -26.86 -26.64
CA ALA A 207 -4.93 -27.08 -26.64
C ALA A 207 -5.40 -27.97 -25.48
N ILE A 208 -6.54 -27.63 -24.91
CA ILE A 208 -7.22 -28.40 -23.87
C ILE A 208 -8.45 -29.12 -24.42
N VAL A 209 -8.93 -30.12 -23.68
CA VAL A 209 -10.12 -30.87 -24.04
C VAL A 209 -11.36 -30.05 -23.69
N HIS A 210 -12.18 -29.77 -24.70
CA HIS A 210 -13.49 -29.14 -24.53
C HIS A 210 -14.58 -30.18 -24.27
N ALA A 211 -15.63 -29.78 -23.54
CA ALA A 211 -16.68 -30.69 -23.10
C ALA A 211 -17.64 -31.04 -24.24
N ASP A 212 -17.97 -30.08 -25.11
CA ASP A 212 -18.76 -30.30 -26.31
C ASP A 212 -17.88 -30.61 -27.53
N ALA A 213 -17.83 -31.88 -27.93
CA ALA A 213 -17.11 -32.30 -29.13
C ALA A 213 -17.78 -31.86 -30.46
N THR A 214 -18.93 -31.19 -30.40
CA THR A 214 -19.71 -30.73 -31.56
C THR A 214 -19.74 -29.22 -31.73
N ASP A 215 -19.27 -28.47 -30.74
CA ASP A 215 -19.04 -27.03 -30.81
C ASP A 215 -17.52 -26.77 -30.75
N PRO A 216 -16.89 -26.38 -31.88
CA PRO A 216 -15.44 -26.15 -31.90
C PRO A 216 -15.00 -24.93 -31.07
N ASP A 217 -15.92 -24.03 -30.71
CA ASP A 217 -15.65 -22.80 -29.94
C ASP A 217 -16.29 -22.85 -28.53
N ASP A 218 -16.41 -24.05 -27.94
CA ASP A 218 -16.90 -24.24 -26.57
C ASP A 218 -15.91 -23.66 -25.55
N SER A 219 -16.39 -22.83 -24.63
CA SER A 219 -15.56 -22.21 -23.60
C SER A 219 -15.37 -23.16 -22.41
N THR A 220 -14.14 -23.47 -22.04
CA THR A 220 -13.81 -24.17 -20.79
C THR A 220 -13.09 -23.26 -19.81
N THR A 221 -13.54 -23.27 -18.55
CA THR A 221 -12.92 -22.50 -17.46
C THR A 221 -12.19 -23.43 -16.50
N LEU A 222 -11.19 -22.89 -15.81
CA LEU A 222 -10.58 -23.56 -14.66
C LEU A 222 -11.67 -23.96 -13.65
N ALA A 223 -11.57 -25.17 -13.08
CA ALA A 223 -12.51 -25.59 -12.05
C ALA A 223 -12.40 -24.65 -10.84
N ALA A 224 -13.54 -24.25 -10.28
CA ALA A 224 -13.55 -23.44 -9.06
C ALA A 224 -12.86 -24.21 -7.92
N ALA A 225 -11.87 -23.56 -7.30
CA ALA A 225 -11.15 -24.07 -6.12
C ALA A 225 -11.99 -23.93 -4.83
#